data_AF-A0A969M7T7-F1
#
_entry.id   AF-A0A969M7T7-F1
#
_cell.length_a   1.000
_cell.length_b   1.000
_cell.length_c   1.000
_cell.angle_alpha   90.00
_cell.angle_beta   90.00
_cell.angle_gamma   90.00
#
_symmetry.space_group_name_H-M   'P 1'
#
loop_
_entity.id
_entity.type
_entity.pdbx_description
1 polymer ?
#
loop_
_entity_poly.entity_id
_entity_poly.type
_entity_poly.pdbx_seq_one_letter_code
_entity_poly.pdbx_strand_id
1 'polypeptide(L)'
;MGSSRGAGAGLVRFLNDASANGVRDALRTLNLEGLAGRPIEEVFAGLADYICPEGGTIDEGIARDAFIETIADLAAAGITDVDGLTPAQIQTVFELYATHAIEARICNDIGTKAVTLPADPRAAERVEAQLREFIARGVSDAVNAAGVNIQSLTPDAVTGFVNDVYQSAFEILQTMGDVEAAA
;
A
#
# COMPACT_ATOMS: atom_id res chain seq x y z
N MET A 1 13.14 2.91 -0.75
CA MET A 1 11.94 2.05 -0.74
C MET A 1 12.19 0.59 -0.32
N GLY A 2 13.39 0.19 0.14
CA GLY A 2 13.70 -1.24 0.36
C GLY A 2 12.76 -1.93 1.34
N SER A 3 12.52 -1.31 2.50
CA SER A 3 11.66 -1.88 3.56
C SER A 3 10.16 -1.83 3.20
N SER A 4 9.67 -0.76 2.58
CA SER A 4 8.28 -0.64 2.12
C SER A 4 7.92 -1.67 1.03
N ARG A 5 8.86 -1.95 0.11
CA ARG A 5 8.74 -3.01 -0.90
C ARG A 5 8.68 -4.39 -0.25
N GLY A 6 9.61 -4.67 0.68
CA GLY A 6 9.62 -5.91 1.46
C GLY A 6 8.30 -6.10 2.22
N ALA A 7 7.72 -5.01 2.71
CA ALA A 7 6.46 -5.04 3.43
C ALA A 7 5.25 -5.40 2.55
N GLY A 8 5.14 -4.81 1.35
CA GLY A 8 4.10 -5.19 0.39
C GLY A 8 4.22 -6.65 -0.06
N ALA A 9 5.44 -7.12 -0.28
CA ALA A 9 5.68 -8.53 -0.60
C ALA A 9 5.32 -9.48 0.56
N GLY A 10 5.59 -9.08 1.81
CA GLY A 10 5.18 -9.81 3.01
C GLY A 10 3.67 -9.92 3.14
N LEU A 11 2.95 -8.82 2.88
CA LEU A 11 1.49 -8.78 2.89
C LEU A 11 0.89 -9.72 1.84
N VAL A 12 1.37 -9.66 0.58
CA VAL A 12 0.90 -10.56 -0.48
C VAL A 12 1.17 -12.01 -0.14
N ARG A 13 2.37 -12.32 0.39
CA ARG A 13 2.69 -13.68 0.83
C ARG A 13 1.72 -14.17 1.89
N PHE A 14 1.42 -13.36 2.88
CA PHE A 14 0.44 -13.70 3.92
C PHE A 14 -0.95 -13.95 3.34
N LEU A 15 -1.45 -13.03 2.50
CA LEU A 15 -2.78 -13.16 1.89
C LEU A 15 -2.89 -14.41 1.01
N ASN A 16 -1.82 -14.76 0.31
CA ASN A 16 -1.77 -15.95 -0.54
C ASN A 16 -1.74 -17.24 0.30
N ASP A 17 -0.94 -17.27 1.37
CA ASP A 17 -0.88 -18.41 2.29
C ASP A 17 -2.22 -18.59 3.03
N ALA A 18 -2.82 -17.49 3.48
CA ALA A 18 -4.13 -17.47 4.12
C ALA A 18 -5.22 -18.00 3.18
N SER A 19 -5.17 -17.64 1.89
CA SER A 19 -6.13 -18.14 0.93
C SER A 19 -5.92 -19.61 0.54
N ALA A 20 -4.68 -20.11 0.58
CA ALA A 20 -4.36 -21.49 0.18
C ALA A 20 -4.54 -22.49 1.33
N ASN A 21 -4.11 -22.10 2.53
CA ASN A 21 -3.99 -22.97 3.70
C ASN A 21 -4.88 -22.53 4.87
N GLY A 22 -5.54 -21.37 4.77
CA GLY A 22 -6.34 -20.78 5.85
C GLY A 22 -5.54 -19.79 6.70
N VAL A 23 -6.21 -18.76 7.20
CA VAL A 23 -5.58 -17.66 7.97
C VAL A 23 -4.84 -18.18 9.20
N ARG A 24 -5.43 -19.13 9.95
CA ARG A 24 -4.80 -19.67 11.15
C ARG A 24 -3.43 -20.29 10.86
N ASP A 25 -3.32 -21.06 9.78
CA ASP A 25 -2.04 -21.68 9.41
C ASP A 25 -1.07 -20.64 8.86
N ALA A 26 -1.55 -19.67 8.08
CA ALA A 26 -0.73 -18.54 7.63
C ALA A 26 -0.18 -17.69 8.80
N LEU A 27 -1.01 -17.41 9.82
CA LEU A 27 -0.55 -16.73 11.03
C LEU A 27 0.45 -17.56 11.82
N ARG A 28 0.26 -18.88 11.89
CA ARG A 28 1.21 -19.79 12.55
C ARG A 28 2.57 -19.77 11.86
N THR A 29 2.65 -19.67 10.53
CA THR A 29 3.97 -19.58 9.84
C THR A 29 4.75 -18.32 10.23
N LEU A 30 4.06 -17.30 10.74
CA LEU A 30 4.64 -16.04 11.23
C LEU A 30 4.77 -15.98 12.77
N ASN A 31 4.44 -17.06 13.49
CA ASN A 31 4.30 -17.09 14.96
C ASN A 31 3.27 -16.09 15.52
N LEU A 32 2.19 -15.85 14.77
CA LEU A 32 1.09 -14.95 15.11
C LEU A 32 -0.23 -15.70 15.35
N GLU A 33 -0.19 -17.00 15.64
CA GLU A 33 -1.40 -17.83 15.75
C GLU A 33 -2.39 -17.36 16.84
N GLY A 34 -1.93 -16.57 17.81
CA GLY A 34 -2.77 -15.95 18.85
C GLY A 34 -3.76 -14.91 18.29
N LEU A 35 -3.53 -14.41 17.07
CA LEU A 35 -4.41 -13.49 16.36
C LEU A 35 -5.50 -14.22 15.55
N ALA A 36 -5.47 -15.55 15.47
CA ALA A 36 -6.48 -16.29 14.69
C ALA A 36 -7.89 -16.09 15.27
N GLY A 37 -8.85 -15.72 14.41
CA GLY A 37 -10.22 -15.41 14.79
C GLY A 37 -10.41 -14.04 15.45
N ARG A 38 -9.38 -13.18 15.44
CA ARG A 38 -9.50 -11.77 15.83
C ARG A 38 -10.02 -10.93 14.66
N PRO A 39 -10.58 -9.74 14.93
CA PRO A 39 -10.94 -8.78 13.89
C PRO A 39 -9.77 -8.47 12.97
N ILE A 40 -10.06 -8.20 11.70
CA ILE A 40 -9.05 -7.95 10.67
C ILE A 40 -8.10 -6.82 11.06
N GLU A 41 -8.56 -5.81 11.81
CA GLU A 41 -7.76 -4.69 12.27
C GLU A 41 -6.67 -5.14 13.26
N GLU A 42 -7.00 -6.04 14.17
CA GLU A 42 -6.04 -6.62 15.12
C GLU A 42 -5.02 -7.51 14.40
N VAL A 43 -5.49 -8.28 13.40
CA VAL A 43 -4.62 -9.14 12.58
C VAL A 43 -3.65 -8.30 11.75
N PHE A 44 -4.14 -7.25 11.08
CA PHE A 44 -3.33 -6.36 10.27
C PHE A 44 -2.37 -5.51 11.09
N ALA A 45 -2.75 -5.09 12.31
CA ALA A 45 -1.83 -4.44 13.24
C ALA A 45 -0.66 -5.38 13.61
N GLY A 46 -0.96 -6.65 13.92
CA GLY A 46 0.07 -7.65 14.19
C GLY A 46 0.95 -7.97 12.97
N LEU A 47 0.37 -7.99 11.78
CA LEU A 47 1.11 -8.10 10.52
C LEU A 47 2.01 -6.88 10.31
N ALA A 48 1.52 -5.66 10.56
CA ALA A 48 2.32 -4.45 10.45
C ALA A 48 3.54 -4.50 11.38
N ASP A 49 3.37 -4.97 12.62
CA ASP A 49 4.48 -5.11 13.57
C ASP A 49 5.51 -6.18 13.14
N TYR A 50 5.05 -7.29 12.56
CA TYR A 50 5.92 -8.35 12.06
C TYR A 50 6.65 -7.95 10.78
N ILE A 51 5.92 -7.35 9.84
CA ILE A 51 6.37 -7.04 8.48
C ILE A 51 7.20 -5.75 8.45
N CYS A 52 6.90 -4.80 9.34
CA CYS A 52 7.57 -3.50 9.46
C CYS A 52 8.31 -3.39 10.81
N PRO A 53 9.42 -4.14 11.00
CA PRO A 53 10.18 -4.11 12.25
C PRO A 53 10.76 -2.71 12.51
N GLU A 54 10.97 -2.38 13.79
CA GLU A 54 11.54 -1.10 14.22
C GLU A 54 13.02 -1.00 13.81
N GLY A 55 13.30 -0.32 12.69
CA GLY A 55 14.65 0.02 12.23
C GLY A 55 14.92 1.53 12.15
N GLY A 56 13.86 2.36 12.30
CA GLY A 56 13.92 3.81 12.24
C GLY A 56 14.13 4.38 10.83
N THR A 57 13.94 3.59 9.78
CA THR A 57 14.11 4.07 8.41
C THR A 57 12.85 4.77 7.87
N ILE A 58 13.03 5.71 6.94
CA ILE A 58 11.92 6.37 6.25
C ILE A 58 11.01 5.35 5.57
N ASP A 59 11.60 4.31 4.96
CA ASP A 59 10.86 3.28 4.25
C ASP A 59 9.99 2.41 5.19
N GLU A 60 10.41 2.20 6.43
CA GLU A 60 9.58 1.54 7.45
C GLU A 60 8.43 2.44 7.91
N GLY A 61 8.70 3.74 8.09
CA GLY A 61 7.66 4.72 8.40
C GLY A 61 6.57 4.72 7.34
N ILE A 62 6.96 4.75 6.06
CA ILE A 62 6.04 4.64 4.91
C ILE A 62 5.24 3.34 4.94
N ALA A 63 5.89 2.20 5.20
CA ALA A 63 5.22 0.90 5.24
C ALA A 63 4.18 0.83 6.36
N ARG A 64 4.53 1.34 7.55
CA ARG A 64 3.65 1.36 8.72
C ARG A 64 2.46 2.29 8.52
N ASP A 65 2.69 3.46 7.93
CA ASP A 65 1.63 4.41 7.55
C ASP A 65 0.65 3.77 6.58
N ALA A 66 1.16 3.09 5.55
CA ALA A 66 0.34 2.38 4.58
C ALA A 66 -0.52 1.27 5.20
N PHE A 67 0.02 0.52 6.17
CA PHE A 67 -0.77 -0.46 6.92
C PHE A 67 -1.91 0.20 7.71
N ILE A 68 -1.64 1.32 8.39
CA ILE A 68 -2.62 2.03 9.22
C ILE A 68 -3.78 2.55 8.36
N GLU A 69 -3.47 3.21 7.24
CA GLU A 69 -4.49 3.72 6.32
C GLU A 69 -5.28 2.58 5.67
N THR A 70 -4.61 1.46 5.32
CA THR A 70 -5.31 0.27 4.82
C THR A 70 -6.30 -0.28 5.86
N ILE A 71 -5.91 -0.35 7.13
CA ILE A 71 -6.81 -0.79 8.22
C ILE A 71 -8.02 0.14 8.32
N ALA A 72 -7.80 1.46 8.24
CA ALA A 72 -8.88 2.45 8.29
C ALA A 72 -9.88 2.27 7.14
N ASP A 73 -9.40 2.05 5.92
CA ASP A 73 -10.24 1.82 4.74
C ASP A 73 -11.02 0.51 4.81
N LEU A 74 -10.39 -0.58 5.30
CA LEU A 74 -11.07 -1.86 5.49
C LEU A 74 -12.21 -1.75 6.51
N ALA A 75 -11.96 -1.06 7.62
CA ALA A 75 -12.97 -0.79 8.63
C ALA A 75 -14.12 0.06 8.07
N ALA A 76 -13.81 1.09 7.28
CA ALA A 76 -14.82 1.92 6.61
C ALA A 76 -15.65 1.14 5.60
N ALA A 77 -15.05 0.16 4.92
CA ALA A 77 -15.72 -0.76 4.00
C ALA A 77 -16.53 -1.88 4.71
N GLY A 78 -16.48 -1.96 6.04
CA GLY A 78 -17.14 -2.99 6.83
C GLY A 78 -16.52 -4.38 6.68
N ILE A 79 -15.30 -4.47 6.16
CA ILE A 79 -14.53 -5.71 6.08
C ILE A 79 -13.91 -5.92 7.45
N THR A 80 -14.39 -6.92 8.20
CA THR A 80 -14.02 -7.13 9.61
C THR A 80 -13.45 -8.52 9.89
N ASP A 81 -13.64 -9.46 8.96
CA ASP A 81 -13.21 -10.85 9.10
C ASP A 81 -12.17 -11.20 8.02
N VAL A 82 -10.99 -11.60 8.49
CA VAL A 82 -9.88 -12.03 7.65
C VAL A 82 -10.09 -13.46 7.11
N ASP A 83 -10.82 -14.32 7.84
CA ASP A 83 -11.11 -15.71 7.44
C ASP A 83 -12.11 -15.77 6.27
N GLY A 84 -12.91 -14.72 6.10
CA GLY A 84 -13.94 -14.60 5.08
C GLY A 84 -13.54 -13.83 3.82
N LEU A 85 -12.27 -13.42 3.68
CA LEU A 85 -11.83 -12.61 2.56
C LEU A 85 -11.97 -13.37 1.22
N THR A 86 -12.78 -12.80 0.33
CA THR A 86 -12.86 -13.28 -1.06
C THR A 86 -11.60 -12.89 -1.83
N PRO A 87 -11.28 -13.56 -2.96
CA PRO A 87 -10.15 -13.18 -3.82
C PRO A 87 -10.19 -11.72 -4.26
N ALA A 88 -11.39 -11.18 -4.52
CA ALA A 88 -11.58 -9.77 -4.86
C ALA A 88 -11.25 -8.84 -3.67
N GLN A 89 -11.61 -9.22 -2.44
CA GLN A 89 -11.25 -8.42 -1.26
C GLN A 89 -9.76 -8.51 -0.94
N ILE A 90 -9.12 -9.68 -1.15
CA ILE A 90 -7.66 -9.82 -1.05
C ILE A 90 -6.97 -8.87 -2.04
N GLN A 91 -7.50 -8.75 -3.26
CA GLN A 91 -7.03 -7.79 -4.24
C GLN A 91 -7.19 -6.36 -3.75
N THR A 92 -8.38 -5.99 -3.29
CA THR A 92 -8.66 -4.65 -2.77
C THR A 92 -7.72 -4.29 -1.62
N VAL A 93 -7.48 -5.19 -0.67
CA VAL A 93 -6.52 -4.98 0.43
C VAL A 93 -5.13 -4.62 -0.10
N PHE A 94 -4.64 -5.38 -1.08
CA PHE A 94 -3.33 -5.13 -1.66
C PHE A 94 -3.27 -3.79 -2.42
N GLU A 95 -4.31 -3.49 -3.19
CA GLU A 95 -4.41 -2.22 -3.92
C GLU A 95 -4.40 -1.03 -2.95
N LEU A 96 -5.19 -1.09 -1.87
CA LEU A 96 -5.22 -0.06 -0.83
C LEU A 96 -3.83 0.14 -0.21
N TYR A 97 -3.18 -0.94 0.22
CA TYR A 97 -1.83 -0.86 0.78
C TYR A 97 -0.82 -0.24 -0.19
N ALA A 98 -0.84 -0.67 -1.46
CA ALA A 98 0.08 -0.16 -2.46
C ALA A 98 -0.16 1.34 -2.72
N THR A 99 -1.42 1.76 -2.82
CA THR A 99 -1.79 3.17 -2.96
C THR A 99 -1.25 4.00 -1.80
N HIS A 100 -1.53 3.60 -0.56
CA HIS A 100 -1.07 4.35 0.62
C HIS A 100 0.45 4.40 0.76
N ALA A 101 1.14 3.31 0.43
CA ALA A 101 2.62 3.29 0.45
C ALA A 101 3.22 4.26 -0.57
N ILE A 102 2.62 4.38 -1.75
CA ILE A 102 3.06 5.31 -2.79
C ILE A 102 2.73 6.76 -2.39
N GLU A 103 1.55 7.02 -1.82
CA GLU A 103 1.17 8.34 -1.31
C GLU A 103 2.12 8.81 -0.20
N ALA A 104 2.33 7.99 0.83
CA ALA A 104 3.21 8.31 1.95
C ALA A 104 4.65 8.58 1.48
N ARG A 105 5.11 7.84 0.45
CA ARG A 105 6.41 8.13 -0.17
C ARG A 105 6.43 9.50 -0.85
N ILE A 106 5.45 9.79 -1.69
CA ILE A 106 5.42 11.06 -2.42
C ILE A 106 5.33 12.24 -1.45
N CYS A 107 4.52 12.12 -0.39
CA CYS A 107 4.48 13.09 0.69
C CYS A 107 5.86 13.27 1.36
N ASN A 108 6.60 12.20 1.60
CA ASN A 108 7.97 12.29 2.10
C ASN A 108 8.92 13.00 1.12
N ASP A 109 8.81 12.71 -0.18
CA ASP A 109 9.64 13.34 -1.21
C ASP A 109 9.30 14.82 -1.41
N ILE A 110 8.04 15.23 -1.27
CA ILE A 110 7.62 16.64 -1.16
C ILE A 110 8.27 17.29 0.08
N GLY A 111 8.15 16.65 1.25
CA GLY A 111 8.68 17.16 2.52
C GLY A 111 10.21 17.32 2.53
N THR A 112 10.93 16.50 1.76
CA THR A 112 12.38 16.58 1.58
C THR A 112 12.81 17.52 0.44
N LYS A 113 11.86 18.24 -0.18
CA LYS A 113 12.05 19.16 -1.32
C LYS A 113 12.54 18.49 -2.60
N ALA A 114 12.31 17.19 -2.77
CA ALA A 114 12.48 16.54 -4.07
C ALA A 114 11.39 16.97 -5.07
N VAL A 115 10.26 17.46 -4.57
CA VAL A 115 9.14 18.01 -5.36
C VAL A 115 8.60 19.30 -4.72
N THR A 116 8.22 20.27 -5.54
CA THR A 116 7.68 21.57 -5.08
C THR A 116 6.18 21.62 -5.35
N LEU A 117 5.37 21.86 -4.31
CA LEU A 117 3.93 22.07 -4.45
C LEU A 117 3.61 23.55 -4.73
N PRO A 118 2.43 23.85 -5.31
CA PRO A 118 1.93 25.22 -5.42
C PRO A 118 1.89 25.92 -4.05
N ALA A 119 2.20 27.22 -4.04
CA ALA A 119 2.16 28.02 -2.81
C ALA A 119 0.72 28.31 -2.32
N ASP A 120 -0.28 28.21 -3.21
CA ASP A 120 -1.69 28.33 -2.86
C ASP A 120 -2.21 27.01 -2.25
N PRO A 121 -2.69 27.00 -1.00
CA PRO A 121 -3.22 25.80 -0.36
C PRO A 121 -4.33 25.11 -1.16
N ARG A 122 -5.18 25.87 -1.86
CA ARG A 122 -6.26 25.28 -2.66
C ARG A 122 -5.76 24.63 -3.95
N ALA A 123 -4.66 25.13 -4.51
CA ALA A 123 -3.99 24.50 -5.63
C ALA A 123 -3.26 23.22 -5.18
N ALA A 124 -2.61 23.26 -4.01
CA ALA A 124 -1.99 22.07 -3.42
C ALA A 124 -3.01 20.95 -3.15
N GLU A 125 -4.18 21.24 -2.57
CA GLU A 125 -5.26 20.26 -2.36
C GLU A 125 -5.75 19.63 -3.69
N ARG A 126 -5.84 20.42 -4.76
CA ARG A 126 -6.24 19.89 -6.08
C ARG A 126 -5.19 18.95 -6.66
N VAL A 127 -3.92 19.33 -6.56
CA VAL A 127 -2.80 18.50 -7.02
C VAL A 127 -2.76 17.19 -6.22
N GLU A 128 -2.96 17.25 -4.90
CA GLU A 128 -3.04 16.05 -4.04
C GLU A 128 -4.19 15.12 -4.47
N ALA A 129 -5.40 15.66 -4.67
CA ALA A 129 -6.55 14.85 -5.08
C ALA A 129 -6.35 14.19 -6.46
N GLN A 130 -5.80 14.93 -7.42
CA GLN A 130 -5.49 14.41 -8.77
C GLN A 130 -4.41 13.32 -8.72
N LEU A 131 -3.41 13.50 -7.87
CA LEU A 131 -2.35 12.53 -7.65
C LEU A 131 -2.91 11.24 -7.02
N ARG A 132 -3.74 11.35 -5.97
CA ARG A 132 -4.42 10.20 -5.33
C ARG A 132 -5.23 9.40 -6.34
N GLU A 133 -6.05 10.07 -7.15
CA GLU A 133 -6.85 9.41 -8.17
C GLU A 133 -5.97 8.75 -9.25
N PHE A 134 -4.86 9.38 -9.63
CA PHE A 134 -3.91 8.79 -10.58
C PHE A 134 -3.23 7.55 -10.02
N ILE A 135 -2.74 7.60 -8.77
CA ILE A 135 -2.09 6.46 -8.10
C ILE A 135 -3.09 5.32 -7.99
N ALA A 136 -4.30 5.56 -7.47
CA ALA A 136 -5.32 4.53 -7.31
C ALA A 136 -5.68 3.86 -8.64
N ARG A 137 -5.88 4.65 -9.71
CA ARG A 137 -6.14 4.10 -11.06
C ARG A 137 -4.93 3.36 -11.61
N GLY A 138 -3.72 3.89 -11.47
CA GLY A 138 -2.49 3.23 -11.93
C GLY A 138 -2.23 1.90 -11.22
N VAL A 139 -2.46 1.85 -9.90
CA VAL A 139 -2.44 0.62 -9.10
C VAL A 139 -3.45 -0.38 -9.66
N SER A 140 -4.73 0.02 -9.80
CA SER A 140 -5.78 -0.87 -10.29
C SER A 140 -5.54 -1.36 -11.73
N ASP A 141 -5.14 -0.46 -12.64
CA ASP A 141 -4.86 -0.78 -14.04
C ASP A 141 -3.70 -1.76 -14.16
N ALA A 142 -2.60 -1.56 -13.42
CA ALA A 142 -1.45 -2.46 -13.48
C ALA A 142 -1.71 -3.81 -12.79
N VAL A 143 -2.51 -3.85 -11.72
CA VAL A 143 -3.00 -5.12 -11.14
C VAL A 143 -3.86 -5.88 -12.16
N ASN A 144 -4.79 -5.19 -12.83
CA ASN A 144 -5.63 -5.80 -13.87
C ASN A 144 -4.82 -6.22 -15.11
N ALA A 145 -3.83 -5.42 -15.54
CA ALA A 145 -2.99 -5.67 -16.71
C ALA A 145 -1.97 -6.79 -16.49
N ALA A 146 -1.54 -7.02 -15.24
CA ALA A 146 -0.74 -8.20 -14.90
C ALA A 146 -1.49 -9.49 -15.27
N GLY A 147 -2.84 -9.48 -15.35
CA GLY A 147 -3.65 -10.63 -15.75
C GLY A 147 -3.53 -11.80 -14.76
N VAL A 148 -3.01 -11.52 -13.56
CA VAL A 148 -2.55 -12.50 -12.59
C VAL A 148 -3.52 -12.47 -11.42
N ASN A 149 -4.10 -13.63 -11.10
CA ASN A 149 -4.71 -13.88 -9.81
C ASN A 149 -3.65 -13.53 -8.75
N ILE A 150 -3.85 -12.50 -7.91
CA ILE A 150 -2.85 -11.99 -6.94
C ILE A 150 -2.20 -13.11 -6.11
N GLN A 151 -2.92 -14.22 -5.93
CA GLN A 151 -2.46 -15.51 -5.41
C GLN A 151 -1.22 -16.10 -6.09
N SER A 152 -0.84 -15.62 -7.27
CA SER A 152 0.29 -16.08 -8.09
C SER A 152 1.32 -15.00 -8.37
N LEU A 153 1.15 -13.78 -7.84
CA LEU A 153 2.19 -12.75 -7.92
C LEU A 153 3.36 -13.14 -7.01
N THR A 154 4.56 -13.09 -7.58
CA THR A 154 5.79 -13.25 -6.79
C THR A 154 6.09 -11.96 -6.02
N PRO A 155 6.76 -12.06 -4.86
CA PRO A 155 7.32 -10.91 -4.13
C PRO A 155 8.05 -9.88 -5.00
N ASP A 156 8.80 -10.34 -6.00
CA ASP A 156 9.56 -9.48 -6.91
C ASP A 156 8.64 -8.75 -7.90
N ALA A 157 7.58 -9.40 -8.38
CA ALA A 157 6.59 -8.75 -9.25
C ALA A 157 5.85 -7.63 -8.51
N VAL A 158 5.48 -7.86 -7.25
CA VAL A 158 4.88 -6.85 -6.36
C VAL A 158 5.84 -5.66 -6.16
N THR A 159 7.12 -5.95 -5.93
CA THR A 159 8.14 -4.93 -5.72
C THR A 159 8.39 -4.08 -6.97
N GLY A 160 8.42 -4.70 -8.16
CA GLY A 160 8.53 -3.98 -9.44
C GLY A 160 7.32 -3.08 -9.68
N PHE A 161 6.12 -3.62 -9.48
CA PHE A 161 4.86 -2.90 -9.62
C PHE A 161 4.79 -1.61 -8.79
N VAL A 162 5.10 -1.67 -7.49
CA VAL A 162 5.07 -0.48 -6.62
C VAL A 162 6.03 0.61 -7.12
N ASN A 163 7.16 0.23 -7.73
CA ASN A 163 8.11 1.21 -8.28
C ASN A 163 7.62 1.88 -9.54
N ASP A 164 7.03 1.12 -10.45
CA ASP A 164 6.59 1.64 -11.73
C ASP A 164 5.45 2.65 -11.54
N VAL A 165 4.52 2.35 -10.62
CA VAL A 165 3.43 3.27 -10.27
C VAL A 165 3.96 4.50 -9.53
N TYR A 166 4.87 4.33 -8.58
CA TYR A 166 5.52 5.46 -7.91
C TYR A 166 6.24 6.39 -8.89
N GLN A 167 7.04 5.82 -9.80
CA GLN A 167 7.80 6.60 -10.78
C GLN A 167 6.87 7.40 -11.69
N SER A 168 5.77 6.77 -12.14
CA SER A 168 4.75 7.43 -12.97
C SER A 168 4.04 8.56 -12.22
N ALA A 169 3.67 8.34 -10.96
CA ALA A 169 3.04 9.34 -10.11
C ALA A 169 3.97 10.53 -9.82
N PHE A 170 5.26 10.25 -9.61
CA PHE A 170 6.29 11.26 -9.39
C PHE A 170 6.49 12.16 -10.62
N GLU A 171 6.57 11.57 -11.83
CA GLU A 171 6.71 12.31 -13.09
C GLU A 171 5.52 13.25 -13.36
N ILE A 172 4.31 12.79 -13.05
CA ILE A 172 3.10 13.62 -13.16
C ILE A 172 3.15 14.77 -12.16
N LEU A 173 3.51 14.49 -10.91
CA LEU A 173 3.60 15.52 -9.90
C LEU A 173 4.63 16.60 -10.26
N GLN A 174 5.79 16.21 -10.83
CA GLN A 174 6.77 17.15 -11.36
C GLN A 174 6.17 18.01 -12.48
N THR A 175 5.49 17.38 -13.45
CA THR A 175 4.85 18.09 -14.56
C THR A 175 3.80 19.09 -14.07
N MET A 176 2.97 18.71 -13.10
CA MET A 176 1.94 19.57 -12.52
C MET A 176 2.54 20.71 -11.70
N GLY A 177 3.58 20.43 -10.93
CA GLY A 177 4.34 21.45 -10.19
C GLY A 177 4.96 22.49 -11.13
N ASP A 178 5.53 22.06 -12.25
CA ASP A 178 6.13 22.95 -13.25
C ASP A 178 5.08 23.84 -13.95
N VAL A 179 3.91 23.28 -14.27
CA VAL A 179 2.80 24.02 -14.90
C VAL A 179 2.24 25.10 -13.97
N GLU A 180 2.01 24.76 -12.69
CA GLU A 180 1.47 25.70 -11.71
C GLU A 180 2.50 26.74 -11.24
N ALA A 181 3.80 26.41 -11.23
CA ALA A 181 4.85 27.39 -10.93
C ALA A 181 5.05 28.44 -12.04
N ALA A 182 4.60 28.14 -13.26
CA ALA A 182 4.64 29.03 -14.42
C ALA A 182 3.37 29.89 -14.61
N ALA A 183 2.32 29.65 -13.81
CA ALA A 183 1.03 30.34 -13.84
C ALA A 183 0.98 31.51 -12.84
#